data_AF-A0A920MSN2-F1
#
_entry.id   AF-A0A920MSN2-F1
#
_cell.length_a   1.000
_cell.length_b   1.000
_cell.length_c   1.000
_cell.angle_alpha   90.00
_cell.angle_beta   90.00
_cell.angle_gamma   90.00
#
_symmetry.space_group_name_H-M   'P 1'
#
loop_
_entity.id
_entity.type
_entity.pdbx_description
1 polymer ?
#
loop_
_entity_poly.entity_id
_entity_poly.type
_entity_poly.pdbx_seq_one_letter_code
_entity_poly.pdbx_strand_id
1 'polypeptide(L)' 'MVTFITDLTNTFHSAIPGSQVTLAMPAVDWSNAWDYNALASISDGLFIMGYAYHWRGARPRA' A
#
# COMPACT_ATOMS: atom_id res chain seq x y z
N MET A 1 8.75 -1.88 -5.22
CA MET A 1 7.82 -1.12 -4.36
C MET A 1 8.46 -0.76 -3.02
N VAL A 2 8.88 -1.76 -2.20
CA VAL A 2 9.49 -1.54 -0.87
C VAL A 2 10.62 -0.50 -0.86
N THR A 3 11.61 -0.62 -1.75
CA THR A 3 12.72 0.36 -1.85
C THR A 3 12.24 1.78 -2.10
N PHE A 4 11.31 1.95 -3.06
CA PHE A 4 10.77 3.26 -3.40
C PHE A 4 10.03 3.90 -2.21
N ILE A 5 9.21 3.13 -1.48
CA ILE A 5 8.51 3.64 -0.29
C ILE A 5 9.48 3.96 0.85
N THR A 6 10.56 3.18 0.99
CA THR A 6 11.60 3.44 1.98
C THR A 6 12.25 4.80 1.71
N ASP A 7 12.67 5.04 0.47
CA ASP A 7 13.33 6.30 0.08
C ASP A 7 12.37 7.48 0.20
N LEU A 8 11.11 7.30 -0.19
CA LEU A 8 10.07 8.32 -0.07
C LEU A 8 9.84 8.73 1.38
N THR A 9 9.63 7.75 2.27
CA THR A 9 9.35 8.01 3.69
C THR A 9 10.53 8.69 4.37
N ASN A 10 11.74 8.18 4.15
CA ASN A 10 12.97 8.80 4.67
C ASN A 10 13.14 10.25 4.18
N THR A 11 12.89 10.50 2.90
CA THR A 11 13.00 11.85 2.32
C THR A 11 11.98 12.80 2.95
N PHE A 12 10.72 12.36 3.10
CA PHE A 12 9.66 13.18 3.67
C PHE A 12 9.91 13.50 5.14
N HIS A 13 10.26 12.50 5.95
CA HIS A 13 10.56 12.72 7.37
C HIS A 13 11.79 13.61 7.58
N SER A 14 12.78 13.54 6.69
CA SER A 14 13.97 14.40 6.74
C SER A 14 13.68 15.84 6.28
N ALA A 15 12.93 16.02 5.18
CA ALA A 15 12.69 17.34 4.61
C ALA A 15 11.55 18.09 5.31
N ILE A 16 10.58 17.36 5.84
CA ILE A 16 9.36 17.86 6.47
C ILE A 16 9.14 17.08 7.77
N PRO A 17 9.78 17.49 8.88
CA PRO A 17 9.56 16.86 10.17
C PRO A 17 8.08 16.82 10.55
N GLY A 18 7.59 15.64 10.94
CA GLY A 18 6.17 15.42 11.27
C GLY A 18 5.25 15.11 10.08
N SER A 19 5.79 15.02 8.86
CA SER A 19 5.04 14.48 7.72
C SER A 19 4.66 13.02 7.93
N GLN A 20 3.60 12.58 7.25
CA GLN A 20 3.12 11.20 7.26
C GLN A 20 3.04 10.65 5.84
N VAL A 21 3.56 9.46 5.63
CA VAL A 21 3.49 8.71 4.37
C VAL A 21 2.65 7.46 4.63
N THR A 22 1.46 7.41 4.03
CA THR A 22 0.53 6.29 4.16
C THR A 22 0.20 5.71 2.80
N LEU A 23 -0.14 4.42 2.76
CA LEU A 23 -0.37 3.69 1.52
C LEU A 23 -1.79 3.13 1.44
N ALA A 24 -2.48 3.38 0.33
CA ALA A 24 -3.77 2.76 0.04
C ALA A 24 -3.55 1.37 -0.60
N MET A 25 -3.85 0.32 0.16
CA MET A 25 -3.62 -1.07 -0.24
C MET A 25 -4.93 -1.78 -0.59
N PRO A 26 -4.93 -2.71 -1.57
CA PRO A 26 -6.12 -3.50 -1.84
C PRO A 26 -6.42 -4.44 -0.66
N ALA A 27 -7.68 -4.76 -0.44
CA ALA A 27 -8.04 -5.75 0.60
C ALA A 27 -7.67 -7.19 0.23
N VAL A 28 -7.44 -7.46 -1.06
CA VAL A 28 -6.98 -8.76 -1.56
C VAL A 28 -5.88 -8.52 -2.57
N ASP A 29 -4.72 -9.14 -2.35
CA ASP A 29 -3.63 -9.14 -3.31
C ASP A 29 -3.77 -10.29 -4.30
N TRP A 30 -4.58 -10.06 -5.33
CA TRP A 30 -4.84 -11.06 -6.39
C TRP A 30 -3.61 -11.40 -7.22
N SER A 31 -2.59 -10.54 -7.23
CA SER A 31 -1.39 -10.65 -8.05
C SER A 31 -0.14 -11.03 -7.27
N ASN A 32 -0.23 -11.17 -5.94
CA ASN A 32 0.91 -11.33 -5.04
C ASN A 32 2.00 -10.26 -5.28
N ALA A 33 1.57 -9.02 -5.52
CA ALA A 33 2.45 -7.91 -5.90
C ALA A 33 2.90 -7.06 -4.70
N TRP A 34 2.29 -7.26 -3.52
CA TRP A 34 2.45 -6.40 -2.35
C TRP A 34 3.02 -7.17 -1.16
N ASP A 35 4.16 -6.69 -0.65
CA ASP A 35 4.70 -7.15 0.63
C ASP A 35 4.15 -6.29 1.78
N TYR A 36 2.98 -6.66 2.30
CA TYR A 36 2.28 -5.89 3.34
C TYR A 36 3.11 -5.75 4.62
N ASN A 37 3.90 -6.76 4.98
CA ASN A 37 4.72 -6.72 6.18
C ASN A 37 5.86 -5.71 6.02
N ALA A 38 6.58 -5.78 4.89
CA ALA A 38 7.63 -4.82 4.61
C ALA A 38 7.05 -3.39 4.51
N LEU A 39 5.96 -3.20 3.78
CA LEU A 39 5.33 -1.89 3.59
C LEU A 39 4.78 -1.30 4.89
N ALA A 40 4.17 -2.10 5.76
CA ALA A 40 3.72 -1.66 7.08
C ALA A 40 4.88 -1.23 7.99
N SER A 41 6.05 -1.84 7.83
CA SER A 41 7.22 -1.52 8.66
C SER A 41 7.94 -0.23 8.26
N ILE A 42 7.77 0.22 7.00
CA ILE A 42 8.47 1.37 6.44
C ILE A 42 7.57 2.58 6.15
N SER A 43 6.26 2.46 6.32
CA SER A 43 5.29 3.55 6.13
C SER A 43 4.60 3.88 7.45
N ASP A 44 4.03 5.07 7.55
CA ASP A 44 3.34 5.52 8.77
C ASP A 44 1.93 4.89 8.91
N GLY A 45 1.49 4.14 7.90
CA GLY A 45 0.25 3.39 7.97
C GLY A 45 -0.22 2.83 6.63
N LEU A 46 -0.99 1.74 6.72
CA LEU A 46 -1.70 1.14 5.60
C LEU A 46 -3.19 1.42 5.72
N PHE A 47 -3.79 1.96 4.65
CA PHE A 47 -5.22 2.08 4.50
C PHE A 47 -5.74 0.94 3.61
N ILE A 48 -6.45 -0.01 4.21
CA ILE A 48 -6.97 -1.17 3.49
C ILE A 48 -8.29 -0.81 2.79
N MET A 49 -8.29 -0.86 1.46
CA MET A 49 -9.43 -0.57 0.62
C MET A 49 -10.35 -1.80 0.55
N GLY A 50 -11.23 -1.93 1.55
CA GLY A 50 -12.20 -3.02 1.74
C GLY A 50 -13.38 -3.04 0.74
N TYR A 51 -13.11 -2.84 -0.55
CA TYR A 51 -14.11 -2.83 -1.61
C TYR A 51 -13.55 -3.42 -2.92
N ALA A 52 -14.36 -3.39 -3.99
CA ALA A 52 -14.02 -3.94 -5.31
C ALA A 52 -13.75 -5.46 -5.33
N TYR A 53 -14.42 -6.22 -4.46
CA TYR A 53 -14.45 -7.69 -4.56
C TYR A 53 -15.17 -8.21 -5.81
N HIS A 54 -16.06 -7.38 -6.38
CA HIS A 54 -16.71 -7.58 -7.67
C HIS A 54 -16.72 -6.24 -8.42
N TRP A 55 -16.33 -6.23 -9.70
CA TRP A 55 -16.28 -5.02 -10.53
C TRP A 55 -16.59 -5.33 -12.00
N ARG A 56 -16.94 -4.30 -12.78
CA ARG A 56 -17.18 -4.43 -14.22
C ARG A 56 -15.91 -4.91 -14.92
N GLY A 57 -15.95 -6.12 -15.49
CA GLY A 57 -14.80 -6.77 -16.14
C GLY A 57 -14.21 -7.94 -15.35
N ALA A 58 -14.60 -8.16 -14.09
CA ALA A 58 -14.24 -9.36 -13.37
C ALA A 58 -14.92 -10.60 -13.97
N ARG A 59 -14.17 -11.68 -14.22
CA ARG A 59 -14.77 -12.96 -14.58
C ARG A 59 -15.52 -13.52 -13.35
N PRO A 60 -16.82 -13.84 -13.45
CA PRO A 60 -17.49 -14.60 -12.40
C PRO A 60 -16.75 -15.93 -12.23
N ARG A 61 -16.34 -16.26 -10.99
CA ARG A 61 -15.89 -17.63 -10.69
C ARG A 61 -17.14 -18.49 -10.60
N ALA A 62 -17.24 -19.50 -11.48
CA ALA A 62 -18.29 -20.51 -11.47
C ALA A 62 -18.17 -21.43 -10.24
#